data_AF-U1R6N0-F1
#
_entry.id   AF-U1R6N0-F1
#
_cell.length_a   1.000
_cell.length_b   1.000
_cell.length_c   1.000
_cell.angle_alpha   90.00
_cell.angle_beta   90.00
_cell.angle_gamma   90.00
#
_symmetry.space_group_name_H-M   'P 1'
#
loop_
_entity.id
_entity.type
_entity.pdbx_description
1 polymer ?
#
loop_
_entity_poly.entity_id
_entity_poly.type
_entity_poly.pdbx_seq_one_letter_code
_entity_poly.pdbx_strand_id
1 'polypeptide(L)'
;PGHPHSTRKSRIDGDVQAFLARLVRAFIDTIGELEASRELTPTVQALRETIEIIDDIDTTATIDNSDGGALGAIYARYVNARDIPSCWIAGVETTQHILINVADQLGATSGSQRRLRVVITPDLSICHDDVVIGYVTGRSAETFADLTADGPIQTLATLIYARSKDLWCVKLGEIS
;
A
#
# COMPACT_ATOMS: atom_id res chain seq x y z
N PRO A 1 29.32 -42.83 2.80
CA PRO A 1 29.32 -41.97 4.01
C PRO A 1 28.81 -40.57 3.64
N GLY A 2 27.55 -40.30 3.97
CA GLY A 2 26.83 -39.08 3.57
C GLY A 2 27.34 -37.83 4.28
N HIS A 3 27.35 -36.71 3.57
CA HIS A 3 27.65 -35.38 4.07
C HIS A 3 26.36 -34.67 4.52
N PRO A 4 26.09 -34.46 5.81
CA PRO A 4 24.91 -33.76 6.29
C PRO A 4 25.28 -32.34 6.73
N HIS A 5 25.79 -31.50 5.83
CA HIS A 5 26.18 -30.12 6.18
C HIS A 5 25.62 -29.01 5.27
N SER A 6 24.92 -29.34 4.18
CA SER A 6 24.38 -28.32 3.27
C SER A 6 23.00 -27.77 3.70
N THR A 7 22.20 -28.54 4.44
CA THR A 7 20.82 -28.16 4.80
C THR A 7 20.69 -27.21 5.99
N ARG A 8 21.70 -27.11 6.87
CA ARG A 8 21.63 -26.18 8.02
C ARG A 8 21.89 -24.73 7.65
N LYS A 9 22.81 -24.48 6.70
CA LYS A 9 23.22 -23.11 6.35
C LYS A 9 22.13 -22.35 5.59
N SER A 10 21.46 -23.02 4.65
CA SER A 10 20.31 -22.47 3.92
C SER A 10 19.09 -22.21 4.83
N ARG A 11 18.88 -23.06 5.84
CA ARG A 11 17.79 -22.88 6.80
C ARG A 11 18.02 -21.68 7.73
N ILE A 12 19.26 -21.49 8.20
CA ILE A 12 19.63 -20.34 9.02
C ILE A 12 19.48 -19.04 8.22
N ASP A 13 19.84 -19.05 6.93
CA ASP A 13 19.69 -17.87 6.05
C ASP A 13 18.22 -17.52 5.79
N GLY A 14 17.37 -18.53 5.56
CA GLY A 14 15.93 -18.34 5.44
C GLY A 14 15.24 -17.91 6.74
N ASP A 15 15.70 -18.42 7.88
CA ASP A 15 15.20 -18.01 9.20
C ASP A 15 15.64 -16.57 9.54
N VAL A 16 16.85 -16.17 9.13
CA VAL A 16 17.34 -14.78 9.25
C VAL A 16 16.55 -13.84 8.34
N GLN A 17 16.30 -14.22 7.08
CA GLN A 17 15.47 -13.42 6.17
C GLN A 17 14.04 -13.28 6.68
N ALA A 18 13.44 -14.36 7.20
CA ALA A 18 12.11 -14.33 7.79
C ALA A 18 12.07 -13.46 9.06
N PHE A 19 13.13 -13.49 9.88
CA PHE A 19 13.27 -12.63 11.04
C PHE A 19 13.40 -11.16 10.63
N LEU A 20 14.24 -10.84 9.63
CA LEU A 20 14.40 -9.49 9.11
C LEU A 20 13.11 -8.96 8.49
N ALA A 21 12.39 -9.77 7.72
CA ALA A 21 11.10 -9.38 7.15
C ALA A 21 10.06 -9.08 8.24
N ARG A 22 10.02 -9.88 9.32
CA ARG A 22 9.15 -9.64 10.48
C ARG A 22 9.57 -8.40 11.25
N LEU A 23 10.87 -8.16 11.39
CA LEU A 23 11.42 -7.00 12.08
C LEU A 23 11.09 -5.72 11.30
N VAL A 24 11.29 -5.70 9.99
CA VAL A 24 10.93 -4.59 9.10
C VAL A 24 9.43 -4.32 9.16
N ARG A 25 8.60 -5.37 9.11
CA ARG A 25 7.14 -5.24 9.28
C ARG A 25 6.77 -4.60 10.62
N ALA A 26 7.34 -5.10 11.72
CA ALA A 26 7.09 -4.57 13.05
C ALA A 26 7.56 -3.12 13.20
N PHE A 27 8.67 -2.73 12.55
CA PHE A 27 9.13 -1.34 12.53
C PHE A 27 8.19 -0.43 11.74
N ILE A 28 7.74 -0.86 10.56
CA ILE A 28 6.77 -0.10 9.75
C ILE A 28 5.46 0.08 10.52
N ASP A 29 4.98 -0.98 11.17
CA ASP A 29 3.74 -0.93 11.96
C ASP A 29 3.91 0.01 13.16
N THR A 30 5.04 -0.08 13.88
CA THR A 30 5.34 0.80 15.03
C THR A 30 5.51 2.27 14.62
N ILE A 31 6.18 2.55 13.49
CA ILE A 31 6.33 3.91 12.95
C ILE A 31 4.96 4.45 12.52
N GLY A 32 4.16 3.63 11.85
CA GLY A 32 2.80 4.00 11.46
C GLY A 32 1.92 4.31 12.68
N GLU A 33 2.06 3.55 13.77
CA GLU A 33 1.37 3.80 15.04
C GLU A 33 1.88 5.08 15.74
N LEU A 34 3.19 5.36 15.70
CA LEU A 34 3.79 6.57 16.26
C LEU A 34 3.41 7.83 15.47
N GLU A 35 3.42 7.77 14.13
CA GLU A 35 3.01 8.87 13.26
C GLU A 35 1.51 9.16 13.40
N ALA A 36 0.70 8.13 13.61
CA ALA A 36 -0.72 8.27 13.91
C ALA A 36 -0.98 8.91 15.30
N SER A 37 -0.06 8.75 16.26
CA SER A 37 -0.20 9.22 17.65
C SER A 37 0.27 10.66 17.90
N ARG A 38 0.96 11.28 16.94
CA ARG A 38 1.26 12.73 16.89
C ARG A 38 1.75 13.38 18.19
N GLU A 39 2.83 12.86 18.76
CA GLU A 39 3.80 13.66 19.49
C GLU A 39 5.13 13.58 18.74
N LEU A 40 5.43 14.61 17.92
CA LEU A 40 6.72 14.77 17.25
C LEU A 40 7.82 14.90 18.31
N THR A 41 8.44 13.77 18.66
CA THR A 41 9.70 13.75 19.40
C THR A 41 10.88 13.63 18.41
N PRO A 42 12.05 14.23 18.73
CA PRO A 42 13.19 14.40 17.81
C PRO A 42 13.82 13.08 17.30
N THR A 43 13.30 11.93 17.69
CA THR A 43 13.75 10.58 17.30
C THR A 43 13.36 10.22 15.85
N VAL A 44 12.27 10.76 15.31
CA VAL A 44 11.82 10.48 13.92
C VAL A 44 12.77 11.12 12.89
N GLN A 45 13.37 12.26 13.22
CA GLN A 45 14.32 12.94 12.34
C GLN A 45 15.65 12.18 12.24
N ALA A 46 16.15 11.65 13.36
CA ALA A 46 17.34 10.79 13.37
C ALA A 46 17.11 9.46 12.60
N LEU A 47 15.88 8.94 12.60
CA LEU A 47 15.52 7.73 11.85
C LEU A 47 15.43 8.00 10.33
N ARG A 48 14.94 9.17 9.92
CA ARG A 48 14.94 9.60 8.51
C ARG A 48 16.35 9.81 7.96
N GLU A 49 17.24 10.40 8.74
CA GLU A 49 18.67 10.51 8.38
C GLU A 49 19.33 9.13 8.28
N THR A 50 18.91 8.14 9.08
CA THR A 50 19.42 6.76 8.97
C THR A 50 18.90 6.03 7.72
N ILE A 51 17.70 6.36 7.22
CA ILE A 51 17.16 5.83 5.96
C ILE A 51 17.90 6.44 4.76
N GLU A 52 18.33 7.71 4.85
CA GLU A 52 19.20 8.33 3.84
C GLU A 52 20.57 7.64 3.72
N ILE A 53 21.07 7.02 4.80
CA ILE A 53 22.32 6.22 4.78
C ILE A 53 22.14 4.89 4.01
N ILE A 54 20.91 4.42 3.77
CA ILE A 54 20.63 3.19 3.02
C ILE A 54 20.59 3.45 1.50
N ASP A 55 20.35 4.70 1.08
CA ASP A 55 20.36 5.08 -0.34
C ASP A 55 21.79 5.11 -0.94
N ASP A 56 22.82 5.09 -0.09
CA ASP A 56 24.24 5.11 -0.49
C ASP A 56 24.90 3.70 -0.48
N ILE A 57 24.15 2.64 -0.16
CA ILE A 57 24.67 1.26 -0.16
C ILE A 57 23.96 0.44 -1.25
N ASP A 58 24.68 0.27 -2.36
CA ASP A 58 24.47 -0.70 -3.45
C ASP A 58 23.35 -0.44 -4.46
N THR A 59 23.51 0.67 -5.19
CA THR A 59 23.13 0.74 -6.62
C THR A 59 24.11 -0.10 -7.47
N THR A 60 24.13 -1.42 -7.29
CA THR A 60 24.85 -2.35 -8.21
C THR A 60 24.04 -3.58 -8.57
N ALA A 61 22.71 -3.55 -8.43
CA ALA A 61 21.85 -4.55 -9.06
C ALA A 61 21.27 -3.97 -10.36
N THR A 62 22.07 -4.05 -11.43
CA THR A 62 21.59 -4.01 -12.80
C THR A 62 20.56 -5.12 -12.97
N ILE A 63 19.26 -4.81 -12.85
CA ILE A 63 18.20 -5.79 -13.14
C ILE A 63 18.04 -5.79 -14.65
N ASP A 64 18.72 -6.76 -15.25
CA ASP A 64 18.60 -7.16 -16.64
C ASP A 64 17.15 -7.62 -16.90
N ASN A 65 16.54 -6.99 -17.91
CA ASN A 65 15.20 -7.33 -18.37
C ASN A 65 15.28 -8.63 -19.17
N SER A 66 15.20 -9.77 -18.48
CA SER A 66 14.99 -11.06 -19.15
C SER A 66 14.11 -11.99 -18.32
N ASP A 67 12.97 -12.30 -18.93
CA ASP A 67 12.21 -13.54 -18.82
C ASP A 67 11.24 -13.72 -17.63
N GLY A 68 9.95 -13.71 -17.97
CA GLY A 68 9.03 -14.80 -17.63
C GLY A 68 8.68 -15.04 -16.16
N GLY A 69 7.50 -14.57 -15.75
CA GLY A 69 6.62 -15.40 -14.92
C GLY A 69 6.88 -15.38 -13.41
N ALA A 70 6.97 -14.20 -12.81
CA ALA A 70 6.53 -13.98 -11.44
C ALA A 70 5.91 -12.58 -11.41
N LEU A 71 4.68 -12.45 -10.95
CA LEU A 71 4.08 -11.16 -10.61
C LEU A 71 4.89 -10.60 -9.44
N GLY A 72 6.04 -10.00 -9.78
CA GLY A 72 6.90 -9.28 -8.88
C GLY A 72 6.07 -8.18 -8.24
N ALA A 73 6.15 -8.08 -6.92
CA ALA A 73 5.48 -7.06 -6.14
C ALA A 73 5.67 -5.71 -6.86
N ILE A 74 4.60 -5.22 -7.46
CA ILE A 74 4.66 -3.97 -8.21
C ILE A 74 4.98 -2.90 -7.18
N TYR A 75 6.20 -2.35 -7.24
CA TYR A 75 6.61 -1.30 -6.33
C TYR A 75 5.67 -0.10 -6.53
N ALA A 76 4.84 0.17 -5.53
CA ALA A 76 3.97 1.33 -5.50
C ALA A 76 4.53 2.33 -4.48
N ARG A 77 4.96 3.51 -4.96
CA ARG A 77 5.49 4.54 -4.06
C ARG A 77 4.37 5.11 -3.20
N TYR A 78 4.63 5.33 -1.92
CA TYR A 78 3.62 5.90 -1.03
C TYR A 78 3.47 7.41 -1.28
N VAL A 79 2.22 7.85 -1.44
CA VAL A 79 1.84 9.27 -1.52
C VAL A 79 0.85 9.55 -0.40
N ASN A 80 1.11 10.59 0.39
CA ASN A 80 0.23 10.96 1.49
C ASN A 80 -1.14 11.34 0.93
N ALA A 81 -2.22 10.88 1.55
CA ALA A 81 -3.57 11.20 1.07
C ALA A 81 -3.92 12.70 1.22
N ARG A 82 -3.11 13.50 1.92
CA ARG A 82 -3.23 14.97 1.91
C ARG A 82 -2.66 15.61 0.64
N ASP A 83 -1.78 14.90 -0.06
CA ASP A 83 -1.09 15.37 -1.25
C ASP A 83 -1.78 14.92 -2.56
N ILE A 84 -2.88 14.16 -2.45
CA ILE A 84 -3.71 13.76 -3.61
C ILE A 84 -5.04 14.51 -3.62
N PRO A 85 -5.61 14.78 -4.82
CA PRO A 85 -6.93 15.38 -4.93
C PRO A 85 -8.01 14.55 -4.25
N SER A 86 -8.95 15.23 -3.59
CA SER A 86 -10.14 14.56 -3.08
C SER A 86 -11.03 14.09 -4.21
N CYS A 87 -11.33 12.80 -4.24
CA CYS A 87 -12.28 12.24 -5.20
C CYS A 87 -13.08 11.08 -4.61
N TRP A 88 -14.32 10.94 -5.08
CA TRP A 88 -15.19 9.83 -4.71
C TRP A 88 -15.15 8.76 -5.79
N ILE A 89 -14.91 7.53 -5.35
CA ILE A 89 -15.04 6.34 -6.15
C ILE A 89 -16.32 5.68 -5.66
N ALA A 90 -17.37 5.81 -6.44
CA ALA A 90 -18.54 4.98 -6.23
C ALA A 90 -18.18 3.58 -6.72
N GLY A 91 -18.49 2.55 -5.95
CA GLY A 91 -18.57 1.22 -6.56
C GLY A 91 -19.69 1.26 -7.59
N VAL A 92 -19.34 1.08 -8.85
CA VAL A 92 -20.33 0.73 -9.87
C VAL A 92 -20.88 -0.67 -9.54
N GLU A 93 -22.03 -1.06 -10.10
CA GLU A 93 -22.67 -2.36 -9.83
C GLU A 93 -21.69 -3.54 -9.89
N THR A 94 -20.71 -3.49 -10.80
CA THR A 94 -19.67 -4.50 -10.99
C THR A 94 -18.64 -4.58 -9.85
N THR A 95 -18.49 -3.56 -9.01
CA THR A 95 -17.48 -3.52 -7.91
C THR A 95 -18.12 -3.49 -6.52
N GLN A 96 -19.45 -3.32 -6.42
CA GLN A 96 -20.15 -3.27 -5.12
C GLN A 96 -20.00 -4.57 -4.32
N HIS A 97 -20.08 -5.74 -4.96
CA HIS A 97 -19.88 -7.01 -4.29
C HIS A 97 -18.46 -7.13 -3.68
N ILE A 98 -17.46 -6.56 -4.35
CA ILE A 98 -16.07 -6.51 -3.85
C ILE A 98 -15.99 -5.58 -2.64
N LEU A 99 -16.58 -4.38 -2.73
CA LEU A 99 -16.60 -3.42 -1.64
C LEU A 99 -17.33 -3.94 -0.39
N ILE A 100 -18.38 -4.75 -0.57
CA ILE A 100 -19.05 -5.45 0.54
C ILE A 100 -18.09 -6.42 1.22
N ASN A 101 -17.36 -7.23 0.46
CA ASN A 101 -16.38 -8.16 1.02
C ASN A 101 -15.25 -7.41 1.76
N VAL A 102 -14.75 -6.31 1.19
CA VAL A 102 -13.74 -5.45 1.83
C VAL A 102 -14.30 -4.83 3.12
N ALA A 103 -15.56 -4.37 3.10
CA ALA A 103 -16.24 -3.86 4.28
C ALA A 103 -16.31 -4.92 5.40
N ASP A 104 -16.72 -6.13 5.08
CA ASP A 104 -16.83 -7.24 6.03
C ASP A 104 -15.46 -7.60 6.63
N GLN A 105 -14.41 -7.67 5.80
CA GLN A 105 -13.03 -7.94 6.25
C GLN A 105 -12.52 -6.85 7.19
N LEU A 106 -12.87 -5.59 6.94
CA LEU A 106 -12.50 -4.45 7.79
C LEU A 106 -13.42 -4.27 9.01
N GLY A 107 -14.46 -5.10 9.17
CA GLY A 107 -15.50 -4.93 10.18
C GLY A 107 -16.20 -3.57 10.06
N ALA A 108 -16.36 -3.06 8.83
CA ALA A 108 -17.06 -1.83 8.53
C ALA A 108 -18.57 -2.06 8.65
N THR A 109 -19.27 -1.09 9.22
CA THR A 109 -20.73 -1.11 9.32
C THR A 109 -21.31 0.13 8.65
N SER A 110 -22.59 0.13 8.33
CA SER A 110 -23.30 1.27 7.71
C SER A 110 -23.31 2.56 8.55
N GLY A 111 -22.70 2.57 9.74
CA GLY A 111 -22.50 3.74 10.60
C GLY A 111 -21.04 4.09 10.88
N SER A 112 -20.05 3.36 10.33
CA SER A 112 -18.63 3.60 10.57
C SER A 112 -17.86 3.78 9.26
N GLN A 113 -16.88 4.69 9.30
CA GLN A 113 -15.90 4.84 8.23
C GLN A 113 -14.69 3.96 8.56
N ARG A 114 -14.09 3.33 7.55
CA ARG A 114 -12.87 2.55 7.72
C ARG A 114 -11.78 3.05 6.81
N ARG A 115 -10.56 3.15 7.32
CA ARG A 115 -9.38 3.45 6.50
C ARG A 115 -8.93 2.16 5.83
N LEU A 116 -8.54 2.27 4.56
CA LEU A 116 -7.93 1.18 3.80
C LEU A 116 -6.76 1.71 2.98
N ARG A 117 -5.77 0.85 2.76
CA ARG A 117 -4.68 1.11 1.81
C ARG A 117 -5.14 0.74 0.42
N VAL A 118 -4.91 1.63 -0.54
CA VAL A 118 -5.21 1.40 -1.94
C VAL A 118 -3.98 1.67 -2.80
N VAL A 119 -3.89 0.95 -3.91
CA VAL A 119 -2.94 1.21 -4.98
C VAL A 119 -3.71 1.82 -6.15
N ILE A 120 -3.21 2.93 -6.68
CA ILE A 120 -3.73 3.55 -7.89
C ILE A 120 -2.71 3.30 -8.98
N THR A 121 -3.14 2.60 -10.02
CA THR A 121 -2.30 2.18 -11.14
C THR A 121 -2.31 3.22 -12.26
N PRO A 122 -1.35 3.19 -13.20
CA PRO A 122 -1.30 4.13 -14.33
C PRO A 122 -2.52 4.08 -15.26
N ASP A 123 -3.24 2.96 -15.32
CA ASP A 123 -4.53 2.83 -16.02
C ASP A 123 -5.72 3.34 -15.20
N LEU A 124 -5.46 4.00 -14.06
CA LEU A 124 -6.44 4.59 -13.15
C LEU A 124 -7.34 3.58 -12.44
N SER A 125 -6.96 2.30 -12.45
CA SER A 125 -7.56 1.28 -11.60
C SER A 125 -7.15 1.50 -10.14
N ILE A 126 -8.07 1.19 -9.23
CA ILE A 126 -7.88 1.37 -7.80
C ILE A 126 -8.02 0.00 -7.16
N CYS A 127 -6.93 -0.46 -6.56
CA CYS A 127 -6.81 -1.80 -6.03
C CYS A 127 -6.69 -1.78 -4.51
N HIS A 128 -7.32 -2.76 -3.85
CA HIS A 128 -7.05 -3.12 -2.47
C HIS A 128 -6.67 -4.60 -2.44
N ASP A 129 -5.49 -4.91 -1.90
CA ASP A 129 -4.92 -6.27 -1.87
C ASP A 129 -5.01 -6.99 -3.22
N ASP A 130 -4.53 -6.32 -4.28
CA ASP A 130 -4.53 -6.78 -5.68
C ASP A 130 -5.91 -6.94 -6.35
N VAL A 131 -7.00 -6.59 -5.66
CA VAL A 131 -8.36 -6.62 -6.22
C VAL A 131 -8.80 -5.21 -6.60
N VAL A 132 -9.25 -5.04 -7.86
CA VAL A 132 -9.80 -3.76 -8.33
C VAL A 132 -11.13 -3.48 -7.62
N ILE A 133 -11.16 -2.40 -6.83
CA ILE A 133 -12.33 -1.94 -6.09
C ILE A 133 -13.02 -0.74 -6.77
N GLY A 134 -12.40 -0.17 -7.80
CA GLY A 134 -12.98 0.93 -8.58
C GLY A 134 -11.97 1.60 -9.49
N TYR A 135 -12.36 2.75 -10.05
CA TYR A 135 -11.59 3.50 -11.03
C TYR A 135 -11.65 5.00 -10.75
N VAL A 136 -10.56 5.73 -11.00
CA VAL A 136 -10.61 7.18 -11.07
C VAL A 136 -11.24 7.57 -12.40
N THR A 137 -12.26 8.43 -12.37
CA THR A 137 -13.00 8.84 -13.58
C THR A 137 -13.29 10.34 -13.59
N GLY A 138 -13.72 10.85 -14.74
CA GLY A 138 -14.16 12.24 -14.89
C GLY A 138 -13.04 13.24 -14.70
N ARG A 139 -13.34 14.36 -14.02
CA ARG A 139 -12.42 15.51 -13.90
C ARG A 139 -11.14 15.22 -13.12
N SER A 140 -11.10 14.15 -12.34
CA SER A 140 -9.91 13.78 -11.56
C SER A 140 -8.94 12.90 -12.37
N ALA A 141 -9.37 12.32 -13.50
CA ALA A 141 -8.58 11.36 -14.25
C ALA A 141 -7.22 11.91 -14.72
N GLU A 142 -7.21 13.14 -15.26
CA GLU A 142 -5.97 13.79 -15.72
C GLU A 142 -4.96 13.98 -14.58
N THR A 143 -5.41 14.50 -13.44
CA THR A 143 -4.52 14.71 -12.29
C THR A 143 -3.96 13.40 -11.72
N PHE A 144 -4.77 12.34 -11.68
CA PHE A 144 -4.28 11.04 -11.22
C PHE A 144 -3.38 10.35 -12.25
N ALA A 145 -3.54 10.63 -13.54
CA ALA A 145 -2.62 10.16 -14.59
C ALA A 145 -1.24 10.79 -14.40
N ASP A 146 -1.17 12.10 -14.12
CA ASP A 146 0.09 12.77 -13.80
C ASP A 146 0.72 12.19 -12.52
N LEU A 147 -0.09 11.96 -11.49
CA LEU A 147 0.35 11.35 -10.23
C LEU A 147 0.77 9.88 -10.38
N THR A 148 0.47 9.20 -11.49
CA THR A 148 0.86 7.80 -11.72
C THR A 148 1.78 7.64 -12.93
N ALA A 149 2.29 8.75 -13.48
CA ALA A 149 3.17 8.75 -14.64
C ALA A 149 4.45 7.93 -14.42
N ASP A 150 5.02 8.00 -13.21
CA ASP A 150 6.23 7.26 -12.82
C ASP A 150 5.94 5.84 -12.30
N GLY A 151 4.70 5.35 -12.47
CA GLY A 151 4.24 4.07 -11.96
C GLY A 151 3.16 4.20 -10.89
N PRO A 152 2.72 3.06 -10.30
CA PRO A 152 1.63 3.07 -9.34
C PRO A 152 1.98 3.81 -8.05
N ILE A 153 0.95 4.37 -7.42
CA ILE A 153 1.05 4.98 -6.09
C ILE A 153 0.23 4.19 -5.07
N GLN A 154 0.73 4.13 -3.85
CA GLN A 154 -0.03 3.66 -2.70
C GLN A 154 -0.48 4.86 -1.87
N THR A 155 -1.72 4.85 -1.39
CA THR A 155 -2.25 5.91 -0.53
C THR A 155 -3.30 5.38 0.44
N LEU A 156 -3.68 6.20 1.43
CA LEU A 156 -4.78 5.90 2.34
C LEU A 156 -6.10 6.44 1.78
N ALA A 157 -7.12 5.60 1.80
CA ALA A 157 -8.48 5.94 1.42
C ALA A 157 -9.44 5.73 2.60
N THR A 158 -10.67 6.19 2.44
CA THR A 158 -11.74 5.96 3.41
C THR A 158 -12.91 5.23 2.75
N LEU A 159 -13.23 4.04 3.26
CA LEU A 159 -14.41 3.26 2.91
C LEU A 159 -15.61 3.77 3.73
N ILE A 160 -16.69 4.10 3.04
CA ILE A 160 -17.88 4.74 3.61
C ILE A 160 -19.12 4.13 2.98
N TYR A 161 -20.09 3.76 3.80
CA TYR A 161 -21.40 3.35 3.30
C TYR A 161 -22.33 4.56 3.11
N ALA A 162 -22.71 4.82 1.87
CA ALA A 162 -23.60 5.92 1.49
C ALA A 162 -25.07 5.50 1.63
N ARG A 163 -25.66 5.71 2.82
CA ARG A 163 -27.05 5.33 3.12
C ARG A 163 -28.08 5.84 2.12
N SER A 164 -27.90 7.06 1.61
CA SER A 164 -28.83 7.67 0.65
C SER A 164 -28.87 6.95 -0.71
N LYS A 165 -27.85 6.14 -1.00
CA LYS A 165 -27.70 5.38 -2.23
C LYS A 165 -27.61 3.87 -2.02
N ASP A 166 -27.68 3.42 -0.77
CA ASP A 166 -27.58 2.00 -0.38
C ASP A 166 -26.35 1.29 -0.99
N LEU A 167 -25.17 1.93 -0.89
CA LEU A 167 -23.96 1.41 -1.52
C LEU A 167 -22.68 1.79 -0.78
N TRP A 168 -21.62 1.00 -0.96
CA TRP A 168 -20.29 1.32 -0.45
C TRP A 168 -19.54 2.24 -1.43
N CYS A 169 -18.82 3.21 -0.87
CA CYS A 169 -18.01 4.19 -1.58
C CYS A 169 -16.61 4.24 -0.98
N VAL A 170 -15.64 4.62 -1.80
CA VAL A 170 -14.28 4.93 -1.37
C VAL A 170 -14.00 6.40 -1.64
N LYS A 171 -13.53 7.12 -0.63
CA LYS A 171 -13.04 8.49 -0.77
C LYS A 171 -11.50 8.47 -0.80
N LEU A 172 -10.92 9.02 -1.86
CA LEU A 172 -9.51 9.40 -1.91
C LEU A 172 -9.38 10.87 -1.53
N GLY A 173 -8.20 11.24 -1.06
CA GLY A 173 -7.85 12.61 -0.72
C GLY A 173 -8.56 13.11 0.54
N GLU A 174 -7.79 13.79 1.39
CA GLU A 174 -8.09 14.17 2.78
C GLU A 174 -8.20 13.00 3.77
N ILE A 175 -7.41 13.10 4.84
CA ILE A 175 -7.61 12.37 6.10
C ILE A 175 -7.57 13.40 7.23
N SER A 176 -8.77 13.79 7.68
CA SER A 176 -8.97 14.43 8.99
C SER A 176 -9.00 13.37 10.09
#